data_AF-J9FQ28-F1
#
_entry.id   AF-J9FQ28-F1
#
_cell.length_a   1.000
_cell.length_b   1.000
_cell.length_c   1.000
_cell.angle_alpha   90.00
_cell.angle_beta   90.00
_cell.angle_gamma   90.00
#
_symmetry.space_group_name_H-M   'P 1'
#
loop_
_entity.id
_entity.type
_entity.pdbx_description
1 polymer ?
#
loop_
_entity_poly.entity_id
_entity_poly.type
_entity_poly.pdbx_seq_one_letter_code
_entity_poly.pdbx_strand_id
1 'polypeptide(L)' 'KTKRRFMPNLQYRRFWVESENRWVRLRLTTAGLRTVDKIGIDAVLADLRARGEI' A
#
# COMPACT_ATOMS: atom_id res chain seq x y z
N LYS A 1 20.58 -12.42 -26.80
CA LYS A 1 19.69 -12.54 -25.61
C LYS A 1 19.31 -11.14 -25.15
N THR A 2 18.06 -10.72 -25.30
CA THR A 2 17.63 -9.34 -25.04
C THR A 2 17.28 -9.15 -23.56
N LYS A 3 17.70 -8.03 -22.96
CA LYS A 3 17.37 -7.70 -21.56
C LYS A 3 15.88 -7.35 -21.47
N ARG A 4 15.14 -8.00 -20.56
CA ARG A 4 13.80 -7.55 -20.13
C ARG A 4 13.77 -7.31 -18.64
N ARG A 5 12.85 -6.46 -18.19
CA ARG A 5 12.54 -6.23 -16.78
C ARG A 5 11.11 -6.65 -16.50
N PHE A 6 10.89 -7.32 -15.37
CA PHE A 6 9.56 -7.62 -14.87
C PHE A 6 9.21 -6.62 -13.78
N MET A 7 8.15 -5.86 -14.01
CA MET A 7 7.68 -4.90 -13.02
C MET A 7 6.49 -5.50 -12.28
N PRO A 8 6.39 -5.29 -10.96
CA PRO A 8 5.18 -5.62 -10.22
C PRO A 8 4.00 -4.75 -10.70
N ASN A 9 2.78 -5.28 -10.59
CA ASN A 9 1.55 -4.57 -10.97
C ASN A 9 1.21 -3.45 -9.97
N LEU A 10 1.98 -2.37 -9.99
CA LEU A 10 1.86 -1.22 -9.10
C LEU A 10 0.76 -0.27 -9.56
N GLN A 11 -0.18 0.06 -8.68
CA GLN A 11 -1.31 0.94 -8.95
C GLN A 11 -1.52 1.93 -7.79
N TYR A 12 -2.02 3.13 -8.11
CA TYR A 12 -2.42 4.10 -7.09
C TYR A 12 -3.85 3.83 -6.63
N ARG A 13 -4.05 3.73 -5.32
CA ARG A 13 -5.37 3.56 -4.70
C ARG A 13 -5.54 4.51 -3.53
N ARG A 14 -6.80 4.88 -3.26
CA ARG A 14 -7.19 5.72 -2.12
C ARG A 14 -7.84 4.85 -1.07
N PHE A 15 -7.42 5.01 0.17
CA PHE A 15 -8.02 4.39 1.34
C PHE A 15 -8.58 5.47 2.24
N TRP A 16 -9.76 5.21 2.79
CA TRP A 16 -10.30 6.02 3.86
C TRP A 16 -9.71 5.52 5.18
N VAL A 17 -9.21 6.44 5.99
CA VAL A 17 -8.60 6.14 7.29
C VAL A 17 -9.47 6.79 8.34
N GLU A 18 -10.21 5.97 9.09
CA GLU A 18 -11.14 6.45 10.12
C GLU A 18 -10.42 7.18 11.26
N SER A 19 -9.23 6.68 11.65
CA SER A 19 -8.43 7.24 12.74
C SER A 19 -7.98 8.69 12.50
N GLU A 20 -7.80 9.08 11.23
CA GLU A 20 -7.33 10.41 10.83
C GLU A 20 -8.39 11.19 10.05
N ASN A 21 -9.59 10.61 9.90
CA ASN A 21 -10.73 11.14 9.16
C ASN A 21 -10.33 11.70 7.77
N ARG A 22 -9.45 10.99 7.06
CA ARG A 22 -8.87 11.46 5.78
C ARG A 22 -8.64 10.36 4.78
N TRP A 23 -8.53 10.78 3.51
CA TRP A 23 -8.10 9.90 2.42
C TRP A 23 -6.58 9.84 2.33
N VAL A 24 -6.02 8.62 2.34
CA VAL A 24 -4.60 8.37 2.08
C VAL A 24 -4.43 7.71 0.72
N ARG A 25 -3.49 8.21 -0.08
CA ARG A 25 -3.12 7.63 -1.37
C ARG A 25 -1.89 6.75 -1.21
N LEU A 26 -2.01 5.47 -1.56
CA LEU A 26 -0.90 4.52 -1.54
C LEU A 26 -0.67 3.94 -2.93
N ARG A 27 0.60 3.64 -3.24
CA ARG A 27 0.99 2.91 -4.45
C ARG A 27 1.22 1.45 -4.07
N LEU A 28 0.28 0.58 -4.43
CA LEU A 28 0.25 -0.81 -4.00
C LEU A 28 0.11 -1.76 -5.19
N THR A 29 0.52 -3.00 -4.97
CA THR A 29 0.20 -4.11 -5.88
C THR A 29 -1.13 -4.76 -5.48
N THR A 30 -1.67 -5.63 -6.34
CA THR A 30 -2.86 -6.44 -6.01
C THR A 30 -2.63 -7.36 -4.81
N ALA A 31 -1.40 -7.84 -4.60
CA ALA A 31 -1.04 -8.60 -3.40
C ALA A 31 -1.06 -7.72 -2.15
N GLY A 32 -0.51 -6.49 -2.24
CA GLY A 32 -0.57 -5.52 -1.15
C GLY A 32 -1.98 -5.13 -0.75
N LEU A 33 -2.90 -5.04 -1.71
CA LEU A 33 -4.33 -4.80 -1.44
C LEU A 33 -4.92 -5.90 -0.53
N ARG A 34 -4.65 -7.17 -0.84
CA ARG A 34 -5.12 -8.32 -0.03
C ARG A 34 -4.56 -8.28 1.39
N THR A 35 -3.32 -7.82 1.55
CA THR A 35 -2.71 -7.66 2.88
C THR A 35 -3.41 -6.57 3.69
N VAL A 36 -3.72 -5.44 3.06
CA VAL A 36 -4.49 -4.35 3.69
C VAL A 36 -5.88 -4.84 4.09
N ASP A 37 -6.57 -5.58 3.22
CA ASP A 37 -7.91 -6.11 3.51
C ASP A 37 -7.89 -7.13 4.67
N LYS A 38 -6.80 -7.89 4.81
CA LYS A 38 -6.66 -8.93 5.85
C LYS A 38 -6.29 -8.36 7.23
N ILE A 39 -5.36 -7.41 7.28
CA ILE A 39 -4.77 -6.90 8.53
C ILE A 39 -5.46 -5.61 8.99
N GLY A 40 -6.02 -4.85 8.04
CA GLY A 40 -6.59 -3.52 8.26
C GLY A 40 -5.61 -2.41 7.88
N ILE A 41 -6.15 -1.24 7.49
CA ILE A 41 -5.35 -0.11 7.01
C ILE A 41 -4.53 0.55 8.11
N ASP A 42 -5.05 0.65 9.33
CA ASP A 42 -4.38 1.34 10.45
C ASP A 42 -3.09 0.61 10.87
N ALA A 43 -3.14 -0.72 10.96
CA ALA A 43 -1.97 -1.54 11.30
C ALA A 43 -0.87 -1.45 10.21
N VAL A 44 -1.27 -1.43 8.94
CA VAL A 44 -0.32 -1.26 7.83
C VAL A 44 0.30 0.14 7.86
N LEU A 45 -0.48 1.19 8.13
CA LEU A 45 0.05 2.56 8.26
C LEU A 45 1.00 2.70 9.45
N ALA A 46 0.73 2.04 10.57
CA ALA A 46 1.64 2.03 11.72
C ALA A 46 2.99 1.38 11.37
N ASP A 47 2.98 0.24 10.68
CA ASP A 47 4.19 -0.43 10.21
C ASP A 47 4.95 0.41 9.17
N LEU A 48 4.25 1.05 8.24
CA LEU A 48 4.86 1.94 7.25
C LEU A 48 5.51 3.18 7.88
N ARG A 49 4.89 3.76 8.90
CA ARG A 49 5.48 4.86 9.71
C ARG A 49 6.71 4.40 10.48
N ALA A 50 6.68 3.21 11.07
CA ALA A 50 7.84 2.65 11.77
C ALA A 50 9.03 2.42 10.82
N ARG A 51 8.74 2.11 9.55
CA ARG A 51 9.75 1.97 8.49
C ARG A 51 10.20 3.30 7.88
N GLY A 52 9.53 4.41 8.19
CA GLY A 52 9.82 5.74 7.64
C GLY A 52 9.49 5.89 6.15
N GLU A 53 8.64 5.01 5.61
CA GLU A 53 8.19 5.12 4.21
C GLU A 53 7.06 6.16 4.04
N ILE A 54 6.45 6.60 5.16
CA ILE A 54 5.37 7.59 5.26
C ILE A 54 5.56 8.46 6.50
#